data_AF-A0A960XLC5-F1
#
_entry.id   AF-A0A960XLC5-F1
#
_cell.length_a   1.000
_cell.length_b   1.000
_cell.length_c   1.000
_cell.angle_alpha   90.00
_cell.angle_beta   90.00
_cell.angle_gamma   90.00
#
_symmetry.space_group_name_H-M   'P 1'
#
loop_
_entity.id
_entity.type
_entity.pdbx_description
1 polymer ?
#
loop_
_entity_poly.entity_id
_entity_poly.type
_entity_poly.pdbx_seq_one_letter_code
_entity_poly.pdbx_strand_id
1 'polypeptide(L)'
;MLTLDYVDVKAGKESRESIYFYDANRLVWQQNGMDRNPWDSAVQFQDNLISHRFPADSGFTVSYHFVIDGAVPADLAIVVERPDLYAITCNGKPVQAKGGDWWLDKAFGRIALADVATEGTNTVTLTAHPFTMFHEVESAYVIGDFSLEPREHGFVIVPPRPLEITPAKPVQVHGINPDGTMWLSGGIGYAHNADGTPVEDRNPFLVFDLGKPVDLSGLRIWNYCEGHVSDLTSRGVKELRVRVIPEGKRSTDSVDKGVFTLARAQGPARPETLELKAPATRFVILEMVSNQNGVHYPVKGDAPDNGFVGLAEVQFVNASGEVATGVSLDRMSGELASHQRTANHLLDGSGLTTERPGWKEQGLPFYAGTVAYQQDFKVEDATGPFFVRLPAWLGSVARVKVNGRLAGRIISPPWQCDVTDQIVAGQNTVVVEVVGTLKNTLGPHHGNPGLGSAWPGMFQHGPNPGPPPGNEYSQVSYGLFEPFVLEQH
;
A
#
# COMPACT_ATOMS: atom_id res chain seq x y z
N MET A 1 -16.18 -3.82 2.36
CA MET A 1 -16.20 -3.31 0.96
C MET A 1 -14.99 -3.86 0.22
N LEU A 2 -15.17 -4.33 -1.01
CA LEU A 2 -14.18 -4.79 -1.97
C LEU A 2 -14.40 -4.10 -3.32
N THR A 3 -13.35 -3.56 -3.94
CA THR A 3 -13.39 -3.05 -5.32
C THR A 3 -13.01 -4.17 -6.28
N LEU A 4 -13.80 -4.34 -7.34
CA LEU A 4 -13.58 -5.29 -8.44
C LEU A 4 -13.29 -4.50 -9.72
N ASP A 5 -12.02 -4.39 -10.06
CA ASP A 5 -11.49 -3.58 -11.15
C ASP A 5 -10.84 -4.42 -12.28
N TYR A 6 -10.93 -5.75 -12.15
CA TYR A 6 -10.55 -6.72 -13.17
C TYR A 6 -11.76 -7.56 -13.58
N VAL A 7 -11.87 -7.81 -14.88
CA VAL A 7 -13.01 -8.52 -15.48
C VAL A 7 -12.58 -9.53 -16.53
N ASP A 8 -13.42 -10.53 -16.72
CA ASP A 8 -13.47 -11.30 -17.95
C ASP A 8 -14.43 -10.58 -18.90
N VAL A 9 -14.03 -10.40 -20.17
CA VAL A 9 -14.82 -9.68 -21.17
C VAL A 9 -14.95 -10.50 -22.45
N LYS A 10 -16.15 -10.46 -23.03
CA LYS A 10 -16.45 -11.00 -24.36
C LYS A 10 -17.20 -9.94 -25.17
N ALA A 11 -16.63 -9.57 -26.31
CA ALA A 11 -17.24 -8.66 -27.28
C ALA A 11 -16.87 -9.10 -28.70
N GLY A 12 -17.85 -9.11 -29.61
CA GLY A 12 -17.64 -9.66 -30.96
C GLY A 12 -17.14 -11.10 -30.92
N LYS A 13 -15.96 -11.36 -31.53
CA LYS A 13 -15.31 -12.68 -31.54
C LYS A 13 -14.16 -12.80 -30.53
N GLU A 14 -13.86 -11.73 -29.79
CA GLU A 14 -12.76 -11.71 -28.82
C GLU A 14 -13.25 -12.05 -27.41
N SER A 15 -12.38 -12.70 -26.65
CA SER A 15 -12.56 -12.93 -25.21
C SER A 15 -11.23 -12.75 -24.52
N ARG A 16 -11.23 -12.06 -23.38
CA ARG A 16 -10.05 -11.83 -22.53
C ARG A 16 -10.44 -12.04 -21.09
N GLU A 17 -9.56 -12.66 -20.33
CA GLU A 17 -9.79 -13.00 -18.93
C GLU A 17 -8.90 -12.17 -18.02
N SER A 18 -9.42 -11.80 -16.87
CA SER A 18 -8.69 -11.11 -15.80
C SER A 18 -7.90 -9.88 -16.28
N ILE A 19 -8.54 -9.06 -17.12
CA ILE A 19 -7.96 -7.79 -17.59
C ILE A 19 -8.55 -6.61 -16.83
N TYR A 20 -7.77 -5.54 -16.71
CA TYR A 20 -8.21 -4.31 -16.05
C TYR A 20 -9.42 -3.69 -16.79
N PHE A 21 -10.38 -3.16 -16.04
CA PHE A 21 -11.67 -2.71 -16.58
C PHE A 21 -11.52 -1.71 -17.74
N TYR A 22 -10.51 -0.84 -17.69
CA TYR A 22 -10.27 0.16 -18.74
C TYR A 22 -9.87 -0.49 -20.07
N ASP A 23 -9.04 -1.54 -20.03
CA ASP A 23 -8.69 -2.32 -21.22
C ASP A 23 -9.86 -3.14 -21.75
N ALA A 24 -10.73 -3.64 -20.86
CA ALA A 24 -11.99 -4.26 -21.24
C ALA A 24 -12.93 -3.27 -21.92
N ASN A 25 -13.08 -2.06 -21.38
CA ASN A 25 -13.89 -1.00 -21.96
C ASN A 25 -13.41 -0.65 -23.37
N ARG A 26 -12.10 -0.46 -23.55
CA ARG A 26 -11.50 -0.22 -24.86
C ARG A 26 -11.83 -1.34 -25.87
N LEU A 27 -11.71 -2.60 -25.45
CA LEU A 27 -12.06 -3.74 -26.30
C LEU A 27 -13.54 -3.70 -26.70
N VAL A 28 -14.44 -3.42 -25.75
CA VAL A 28 -15.89 -3.35 -25.99
C VAL A 28 -16.22 -2.30 -27.05
N TRP A 29 -15.67 -1.09 -26.96
CA TRP A 29 -15.89 -0.05 -27.96
C TRP A 29 -15.38 -0.44 -29.35
N GLN A 30 -14.17 -1.02 -29.42
CA GLN A 30 -13.55 -1.47 -30.67
C GLN A 30 -14.37 -2.56 -31.37
N GLN A 31 -14.83 -3.56 -30.61
CA GLN A 31 -15.64 -4.65 -31.16
C GLN A 31 -17.04 -4.19 -31.58
N ASN A 32 -17.52 -3.05 -31.08
CA ASN A 32 -18.80 -2.46 -31.45
C ASN A 32 -18.66 -1.30 -32.46
N GLY A 33 -17.51 -1.17 -33.13
CA GLY A 33 -17.33 -0.31 -34.30
C GLY A 33 -16.82 1.11 -34.02
N MET A 34 -16.23 1.35 -32.85
CA MET A 34 -15.59 2.62 -32.52
C MET A 34 -14.15 2.44 -32.03
N ASP A 35 -13.23 3.27 -32.51
CA ASP A 35 -11.80 3.12 -32.19
C ASP A 35 -11.50 3.21 -30.68
N ARG A 36 -12.25 4.03 -29.95
CA ARG A 36 -12.11 4.34 -28.51
C ARG A 36 -13.44 4.75 -27.88
N ASN A 37 -13.48 4.76 -26.54
CA ASN A 37 -14.58 5.35 -25.78
C ASN A 37 -14.69 6.86 -26.05
N PRO A 38 -15.78 7.33 -26.68
CA PRO A 38 -15.91 8.75 -27.02
C PRO A 38 -16.00 9.67 -25.80
N TRP A 39 -16.36 9.17 -24.62
CA TRP A 39 -16.46 9.98 -23.39
C TRP A 39 -15.09 10.39 -22.82
N ASP A 40 -14.02 9.66 -23.15
CA ASP A 40 -12.64 10.03 -22.80
C ASP A 40 -11.82 10.60 -23.97
N SER A 41 -12.30 10.44 -25.20
CA SER A 41 -11.51 10.73 -26.40
C SER A 41 -12.10 11.78 -27.34
N ALA A 42 -13.32 12.27 -27.11
CA ALA A 42 -14.00 13.17 -28.03
C ALA A 42 -14.70 14.34 -27.33
N VAL A 43 -14.97 15.40 -28.09
CA VAL A 43 -15.85 16.50 -27.68
C VAL A 43 -17.21 16.30 -28.35
N GLN A 44 -18.27 16.30 -27.55
CA GLN A 44 -19.64 16.23 -28.03
C GLN A 44 -20.02 17.54 -28.74
N PHE A 45 -20.45 17.46 -30.00
CA PHE A 45 -21.10 18.56 -30.72
C PHE A 45 -22.57 18.22 -30.95
N GLN A 46 -23.47 19.08 -30.43
CA GLN A 46 -24.92 18.86 -30.45
C GLN A 46 -25.31 17.49 -29.90
N ASP A 47 -25.91 16.62 -30.72
CA ASP A 47 -26.32 15.26 -30.37
C ASP A 47 -25.59 14.16 -31.15
N ASN A 48 -24.57 14.49 -31.95
CA ASN A 48 -23.93 13.55 -32.87
C ASN A 48 -23.50 12.18 -32.27
N LEU A 49 -22.85 12.16 -31.10
CA LEU A 49 -22.48 10.88 -30.47
C LEU A 49 -23.69 10.22 -29.80
N ILE A 50 -24.48 10.97 -29.02
CA ILE A 50 -25.66 10.41 -28.32
C ILE A 50 -26.75 9.91 -29.27
N SER A 51 -26.81 10.43 -30.49
CA SER A 51 -27.72 9.97 -31.56
C SER A 51 -27.15 8.82 -32.38
N HIS A 52 -25.89 8.42 -32.18
CA HIS A 52 -25.29 7.29 -32.87
C HIS A 52 -26.09 6.00 -32.58
N ARG A 53 -26.11 5.08 -33.56
CA ARG A 53 -26.81 3.81 -33.47
C ARG A 53 -25.85 2.70 -33.82
N PHE A 54 -25.86 1.67 -33.00
CA PHE A 54 -25.06 0.47 -33.19
C PHE A 54 -25.88 -0.61 -33.90
N PRO A 55 -25.22 -1.59 -34.54
CA PRO A 55 -25.88 -2.76 -35.11
C PRO A 55 -26.79 -3.48 -34.09
N ALA A 56 -27.88 -4.09 -34.54
CA ALA A 56 -28.84 -4.74 -33.64
C ALA A 56 -28.26 -5.97 -32.90
N ASP A 57 -27.22 -6.58 -33.44
CA ASP A 57 -26.46 -7.71 -32.89
C ASP A 57 -25.19 -7.27 -32.13
N SER A 58 -24.99 -5.95 -31.95
CA SER A 58 -23.93 -5.39 -31.12
C SER A 58 -24.16 -5.69 -29.64
N GLY A 59 -23.08 -5.68 -28.85
CA GLY A 59 -23.17 -5.96 -27.42
C GLY A 59 -21.87 -6.50 -26.85
N PHE A 60 -21.96 -6.87 -25.57
CA PHE A 60 -20.87 -7.51 -24.86
C PHE A 60 -21.35 -8.18 -23.57
N THR A 61 -20.48 -9.00 -23.01
CA THR A 61 -20.61 -9.56 -21.66
C THR A 61 -19.35 -9.24 -20.87
N VAL A 62 -19.50 -8.79 -19.62
CA VAL A 62 -18.41 -8.69 -18.65
C VAL A 62 -18.75 -9.48 -17.39
N SER A 63 -17.76 -10.15 -16.82
CA SER A 63 -17.90 -10.91 -15.58
C SER A 63 -16.89 -10.43 -14.54
N TYR A 64 -17.40 -10.13 -13.35
CA TYR A 64 -16.62 -9.80 -12.16
C TYR A 64 -16.56 -11.02 -11.25
N HIS A 65 -15.39 -11.30 -10.71
CA HIS A 65 -15.16 -12.45 -9.83
C HIS A 65 -14.77 -11.99 -8.42
N PHE A 66 -15.33 -12.66 -7.42
CA PHE A 66 -14.90 -12.50 -6.03
C PHE A 66 -15.05 -13.82 -5.27
N VAL A 67 -14.28 -13.97 -4.20
CA VAL A 67 -14.27 -15.20 -3.39
C VAL A 67 -14.73 -14.88 -1.98
N ILE A 68 -15.62 -15.72 -1.45
CA ILE A 68 -16.02 -15.74 -0.04
C ILE A 68 -15.39 -16.97 0.61
N ASP A 69 -14.68 -16.78 1.72
CA ASP A 69 -14.16 -17.84 2.57
C ASP A 69 -14.93 -17.81 3.89
N GLY A 70 -15.81 -18.80 4.08
CA GLY A 70 -16.79 -18.84 5.16
C GLY A 70 -18.21 -18.39 4.78
N ALA A 71 -18.97 -17.95 5.77
CA ALA A 71 -20.39 -17.65 5.62
C ALA A 71 -20.64 -16.41 4.75
N VAL A 72 -21.63 -16.49 3.86
CA VAL A 72 -22.10 -15.36 3.05
C VAL A 72 -22.68 -14.28 3.97
N PRO A 73 -22.18 -13.03 3.93
CA PRO A 73 -22.73 -11.94 4.74
C PRO A 73 -24.20 -11.67 4.43
N ALA A 74 -25.01 -11.48 5.48
CA ALA A 74 -26.46 -11.32 5.33
C ALA A 74 -26.86 -10.05 4.57
N ASP A 75 -26.01 -9.02 4.58
CA ASP A 75 -26.22 -7.74 3.90
C ASP A 75 -25.39 -7.59 2.61
N LEU A 76 -24.81 -8.70 2.13
CA LEU A 76 -23.96 -8.74 0.94
C LEU A 76 -24.70 -8.17 -0.29
N ALA A 77 -24.07 -7.20 -0.93
CA ALA A 77 -24.54 -6.59 -2.16
C ALA A 77 -23.37 -6.25 -3.09
N ILE A 78 -23.66 -6.15 -4.38
CA ILE A 78 -22.77 -5.52 -5.35
C ILE A 78 -23.38 -4.20 -5.80
N VAL A 79 -22.53 -3.21 -6.03
CA VAL A 79 -22.88 -1.92 -6.59
C VAL A 79 -22.31 -1.85 -8.00
N VAL A 80 -23.20 -1.53 -8.95
CA VAL A 80 -22.89 -1.40 -10.37
C VAL A 80 -23.37 -0.03 -10.81
N GLU A 81 -22.54 0.69 -11.56
CA GLU A 81 -22.94 1.94 -12.19
C GLU A 81 -23.89 1.68 -13.36
N ARG A 82 -24.99 2.44 -13.42
CA ARG A 82 -26.03 2.34 -14.45
C ARG A 82 -26.52 0.90 -14.68
N PRO A 83 -26.99 0.19 -13.62
CA PRO A 83 -27.42 -1.20 -13.76
C PRO A 83 -28.66 -1.33 -14.64
N ASP A 84 -29.38 -0.22 -14.92
CA ASP A 84 -30.47 -0.13 -15.87
C ASP A 84 -30.08 -0.48 -17.31
N LEU A 85 -28.80 -0.42 -17.64
CA LEU A 85 -28.27 -0.72 -18.97
C LEU A 85 -28.00 -2.22 -19.20
N TYR A 86 -28.06 -3.05 -18.15
CA TYR A 86 -27.56 -4.43 -18.20
C TYR A 86 -28.61 -5.46 -17.78
N ALA A 87 -28.61 -6.61 -18.44
CA ALA A 87 -29.11 -7.84 -17.84
C ALA A 87 -28.02 -8.40 -16.92
N ILE A 88 -28.33 -8.58 -15.62
CA ILE A 88 -27.34 -8.94 -14.60
C ILE A 88 -27.68 -10.30 -13.99
N THR A 89 -26.67 -11.16 -13.86
CA THR A 89 -26.79 -12.44 -13.15
C THR A 89 -25.67 -12.57 -12.11
N CYS A 90 -25.94 -13.28 -11.02
CA CYS A 90 -24.94 -13.74 -10.08
C CYS A 90 -25.04 -15.27 -10.00
N ASN A 91 -23.94 -15.97 -10.27
CA ASN A 91 -23.90 -17.44 -10.33
C ASN A 91 -25.01 -18.03 -11.24
N GLY A 92 -25.27 -17.36 -12.38
CA GLY A 92 -26.31 -17.72 -13.34
C GLY A 92 -27.75 -17.38 -12.93
N LYS A 93 -27.99 -16.88 -11.71
CA LYS A 93 -29.31 -16.43 -11.25
C LYS A 93 -29.51 -14.95 -11.56
N PRO A 94 -30.64 -14.53 -12.18
CA PRO A 94 -30.93 -13.12 -12.42
C PRO A 94 -30.99 -12.31 -11.13
N VAL A 95 -30.35 -11.14 -11.14
CA VAL A 95 -30.37 -10.15 -10.05
C VAL A 95 -30.61 -8.76 -10.62
N GLN A 96 -31.13 -7.86 -9.81
CA GLN A 96 -31.54 -6.53 -10.28
C GLN A 96 -31.50 -5.52 -9.14
N ALA A 97 -31.12 -4.28 -9.47
CA ALA A 97 -31.13 -3.18 -8.53
C ALA A 97 -32.57 -2.81 -8.18
N LYS A 98 -32.83 -2.50 -6.90
CA LYS A 98 -34.13 -1.96 -6.50
C LYS A 98 -34.16 -0.46 -6.81
N GLY A 99 -35.26 0.01 -7.40
CA GLY A 99 -35.41 1.43 -7.70
C GLY A 99 -35.24 2.30 -6.45
N GLY A 100 -34.35 3.30 -6.52
CA GLY A 100 -34.04 4.19 -5.41
C GLY A 100 -33.03 3.65 -4.38
N ASP A 101 -32.53 2.41 -4.55
CA ASP A 101 -31.46 1.85 -3.74
C ASP A 101 -30.11 2.06 -4.44
N TRP A 102 -29.28 2.94 -3.89
CA TRP A 102 -28.03 3.39 -4.48
C TRP A 102 -26.95 3.61 -3.41
N TRP A 103 -25.69 3.65 -3.85
CA TRP A 103 -24.52 3.85 -2.99
C TRP A 103 -23.57 4.88 -3.58
N LEU A 104 -23.21 5.91 -2.80
CA LEU A 104 -22.43 7.10 -3.18
C LEU A 104 -23.11 8.03 -4.19
N ASP A 105 -23.45 7.53 -5.38
CA ASP A 105 -24.13 8.28 -6.44
C ASP A 105 -25.44 7.58 -6.84
N LYS A 106 -26.42 8.34 -7.35
CA LYS A 106 -27.72 7.78 -7.77
C LYS A 106 -27.62 6.84 -8.96
N ALA A 107 -26.57 6.95 -9.76
CA ALA A 107 -26.28 6.02 -10.84
C ALA A 107 -25.69 4.68 -10.35
N PHE A 108 -25.20 4.61 -9.11
CA PHE A 108 -24.53 3.46 -8.54
C PHE A 108 -25.55 2.59 -7.80
N GLY A 109 -26.31 1.79 -8.56
CA GLY A 109 -27.40 1.00 -8.03
C GLY A 109 -26.91 -0.19 -7.20
N ARG A 110 -27.53 -0.39 -6.04
CA ARG A 110 -27.21 -1.49 -5.13
C ARG A 110 -28.05 -2.73 -5.47
N ILE A 111 -27.39 -3.88 -5.55
CA ILE A 111 -27.97 -5.17 -5.91
C ILE A 111 -27.67 -6.19 -4.80
N ALA A 112 -28.70 -6.68 -4.11
CA ALA A 112 -28.53 -7.69 -3.07
C ALA A 112 -28.06 -9.03 -3.66
N LEU A 113 -27.07 -9.65 -3.01
CA LEU A 113 -26.46 -10.91 -3.44
C LEU A 113 -26.57 -12.04 -2.40
N ALA A 114 -26.96 -11.75 -1.16
CA ALA A 114 -26.95 -12.73 -0.06
C ALA A 114 -27.69 -14.06 -0.37
N ASP A 115 -28.80 -14.01 -1.12
CA ASP A 115 -29.62 -15.19 -1.45
C ASP A 115 -29.09 -16.02 -2.64
N VAL A 116 -28.11 -15.49 -3.39
CA VAL A 116 -27.60 -16.09 -4.63
C VAL A 116 -26.10 -16.39 -4.61
N ALA A 117 -25.35 -15.67 -3.78
CA ALA A 117 -23.94 -15.93 -3.53
C ALA A 117 -23.75 -17.21 -2.71
N THR A 118 -22.57 -17.80 -2.83
CA THR A 118 -22.17 -19.00 -2.10
C THR A 118 -20.77 -18.81 -1.50
N GLU A 119 -20.41 -19.66 -0.54
CA GLU A 119 -19.00 -19.85 -0.18
C GLU A 119 -18.20 -20.28 -1.43
N GLY A 120 -16.95 -19.83 -1.53
CA GLY A 120 -16.08 -20.01 -2.69
C GLY A 120 -16.21 -18.90 -3.73
N THR A 121 -15.93 -19.24 -4.99
CA THR A 121 -15.93 -18.31 -6.12
C THR A 121 -17.35 -17.94 -6.53
N ASN A 122 -17.60 -16.64 -6.66
CA ASN A 122 -18.82 -16.06 -7.16
C ASN A 122 -18.54 -15.24 -8.41
N THR A 123 -19.46 -15.29 -9.36
CA THR A 123 -19.36 -14.56 -10.63
C THR A 123 -20.60 -13.71 -10.83
N VAL A 124 -20.39 -12.40 -11.02
CA VAL A 124 -21.46 -11.47 -11.42
C VAL A 124 -21.24 -11.06 -12.87
N THR A 125 -22.20 -11.39 -13.72
CA THR A 125 -22.12 -11.18 -15.17
C THR A 125 -23.12 -10.11 -15.61
N LEU A 126 -22.63 -9.09 -16.29
CA LEU A 126 -23.42 -8.02 -16.92
C LEU A 126 -23.43 -8.27 -18.43
N THR A 127 -24.62 -8.22 -19.03
CA THR A 127 -24.80 -8.38 -20.47
C THR A 127 -25.53 -7.18 -21.05
N ALA A 128 -24.94 -6.58 -22.08
CA ALA A 128 -25.50 -5.45 -22.83
C ALA A 128 -25.84 -5.90 -24.25
N HIS A 129 -27.10 -5.70 -24.66
CA HIS A 129 -27.56 -5.99 -26.02
C HIS A 129 -28.90 -5.27 -26.33
N PRO A 130 -29.00 -4.48 -27.42
CA PRO A 130 -27.89 -4.03 -28.27
C PRO A 130 -26.96 -3.06 -27.51
N PHE A 131 -25.73 -2.88 -28.02
CA PHE A 131 -24.82 -1.86 -27.49
C PHE A 131 -25.39 -0.45 -27.74
N THR A 132 -25.04 0.49 -26.85
CA THR A 132 -25.48 1.89 -26.92
C THR A 132 -24.37 2.81 -26.45
N MET A 133 -24.50 4.10 -26.77
CA MET A 133 -23.53 5.14 -26.40
C MET A 133 -23.37 5.32 -24.88
N PHE A 134 -24.25 4.74 -24.07
CA PHE A 134 -24.25 4.90 -22.61
C PHE A 134 -23.57 3.76 -21.86
N HIS A 135 -23.15 2.69 -22.55
CA HIS A 135 -22.50 1.56 -21.89
C HIS A 135 -21.01 1.85 -21.69
N GLU A 136 -20.57 1.72 -20.45
CA GLU A 136 -19.17 1.79 -20.05
C GLU A 136 -18.87 0.62 -19.11
N VAL A 137 -17.76 -0.06 -19.36
CA VAL A 137 -17.23 -1.05 -18.42
C VAL A 137 -16.40 -0.31 -17.39
N GLU A 138 -16.81 -0.39 -16.13
CA GLU A 138 -16.19 0.30 -14.99
C GLU A 138 -15.90 -0.67 -13.84
N SER A 139 -15.27 -0.19 -12.77
CA SER A 139 -15.14 -1.00 -11.54
C SER A 139 -16.50 -1.25 -10.89
N ALA A 140 -16.68 -2.43 -10.29
CA ALA A 140 -17.83 -2.76 -9.44
C ALA A 140 -17.43 -2.87 -7.97
N TYR A 141 -18.39 -2.75 -7.04
CA TYR A 141 -18.07 -2.73 -5.60
C TYR A 141 -18.91 -3.73 -4.82
N VAL A 142 -18.27 -4.70 -4.17
CA VAL A 142 -18.95 -5.59 -3.24
C VAL A 142 -18.97 -4.93 -1.85
N ILE A 143 -20.15 -4.81 -1.26
CA ILE A 143 -20.38 -4.17 0.04
C ILE A 143 -21.15 -5.11 0.99
N GLY A 144 -20.94 -4.95 2.29
CA GLY A 144 -21.52 -5.77 3.34
C GLY A 144 -20.66 -5.74 4.60
N ASP A 145 -21.12 -6.45 5.64
CA ASP A 145 -20.43 -6.64 6.91
C ASP A 145 -19.43 -7.80 6.82
N PHE A 146 -18.22 -7.49 6.36
CA PHE A 146 -17.14 -8.44 6.19
C PHE A 146 -15.76 -7.77 6.29
N SER A 147 -14.74 -8.59 6.52
CA SER A 147 -13.34 -8.20 6.39
C SER A 147 -12.74 -8.75 5.09
N LEU A 148 -11.60 -8.21 4.70
CA LEU A 148 -10.82 -8.68 3.56
C LEU A 148 -9.48 -9.23 4.01
N GLU A 149 -9.04 -10.28 3.32
CA GLU A 149 -7.68 -10.77 3.42
C GLU A 149 -6.99 -10.72 2.05
N PRO A 150 -5.75 -10.20 1.99
CA PRO A 150 -5.00 -10.23 0.75
C PRO A 150 -4.66 -11.68 0.35
N ARG A 151 -4.66 -11.93 -0.95
CA ARG A 151 -4.17 -13.16 -1.59
C ARG A 151 -3.25 -12.80 -2.76
N GLU A 152 -2.71 -13.81 -3.42
CA GLU A 152 -1.88 -13.67 -4.62
C GLU A 152 -2.61 -12.94 -5.76
N HIS A 153 -3.93 -13.07 -5.84
CA HIS A 153 -4.78 -12.39 -6.81
C HIS A 153 -5.88 -11.63 -6.07
N GLY A 154 -5.62 -10.37 -5.75
CA GLY A 154 -6.56 -9.48 -5.05
C GLY A 154 -6.84 -9.89 -3.61
N PHE A 155 -8.12 -9.97 -3.26
CA PHE A 155 -8.61 -10.17 -1.89
C PHE A 155 -9.70 -11.24 -1.81
N VAL A 156 -9.82 -11.86 -0.65
CA VAL A 156 -10.91 -12.76 -0.28
C VAL A 156 -11.77 -12.12 0.80
N ILE A 157 -13.09 -12.29 0.70
CA ILE A 157 -14.06 -11.91 1.72
C ILE A 157 -14.05 -12.95 2.83
N VAL A 158 -13.85 -12.50 4.08
CA VAL A 158 -13.87 -13.33 5.29
C VAL A 158 -14.83 -12.74 6.32
N PRO A 159 -15.26 -13.50 7.35
CA PRO A 159 -16.08 -12.97 8.42
C PRO A 159 -15.51 -11.67 9.04
N PRO A 160 -16.36 -10.71 9.42
CA PRO A 160 -15.91 -9.41 9.92
C PRO A 160 -15.10 -9.59 11.22
N ARG A 161 -14.01 -8.84 11.32
CA ARG A 161 -13.15 -8.77 12.51
C ARG A 161 -13.32 -7.43 13.22
N PRO A 162 -13.43 -7.41 14.56
CA PRO A 162 -13.40 -6.17 15.32
C PRO A 162 -12.09 -5.41 15.05
N LEU A 163 -12.19 -4.08 14.97
CA LEU A 163 -11.01 -3.22 14.93
C LEU A 163 -10.46 -3.04 16.35
N GLU A 164 -9.14 -3.05 16.46
CA GLU A 164 -8.41 -2.86 17.70
C GLU A 164 -7.41 -1.71 17.55
N ILE A 165 -7.24 -0.93 18.63
CA ILE A 165 -6.07 -0.07 18.77
C ILE A 165 -4.95 -0.99 19.25
N THR A 166 -4.21 -1.57 18.31
CA THR A 166 -3.12 -2.48 18.63
C THR A 166 -1.90 -1.68 19.08
N PRO A 167 -1.19 -2.12 20.14
CA PRO A 167 0.13 -1.60 20.43
C PRO A 167 1.00 -1.72 19.18
N ALA A 168 1.89 -0.75 18.98
CA ALA A 168 2.93 -0.83 17.97
C ALA A 168 3.50 -2.24 17.88
N LYS A 169 3.40 -2.88 16.70
CA LYS A 169 4.11 -4.14 16.52
C LYS A 169 5.60 -3.83 16.61
N PRO A 170 6.40 -4.65 17.31
CA PRO A 170 7.85 -4.43 17.41
C PRO A 170 8.58 -4.62 16.06
N VAL A 171 7.85 -4.79 14.96
CA VAL A 171 8.41 -4.83 13.62
C VAL A 171 8.86 -3.42 13.29
N GLN A 172 10.17 -3.22 13.40
CA GLN A 172 10.81 -2.01 12.96
C GLN A 172 10.75 -1.95 11.43
N VAL A 173 10.24 -0.85 10.89
CA VAL A 173 10.14 -0.59 9.46
C VAL A 173 10.78 0.74 9.13
N HIS A 174 11.41 0.82 7.97
CA HIS A 174 11.88 2.10 7.42
C HIS A 174 10.76 2.71 6.58
N GLY A 175 10.48 4.00 6.80
CA GLY A 175 9.49 4.74 6.03
C GLY A 175 9.94 4.98 4.59
N ILE A 176 9.00 5.26 3.69
CA ILE A 176 9.32 5.52 2.27
C ILE A 176 9.71 6.97 1.95
N ASN A 177 9.83 7.80 2.98
CA ASN A 177 10.06 9.23 2.80
C ASN A 177 11.53 9.50 2.44
N PRO A 178 11.82 10.48 1.56
CA PRO A 178 13.17 10.89 1.25
C PRO A 178 13.73 11.80 2.37
N ASP A 179 13.85 11.28 3.58
CA ASP A 179 14.19 11.98 4.83
C ASP A 179 15.67 11.95 5.22
N GLY A 180 16.54 11.39 4.38
CA GLY A 180 17.97 11.26 4.63
C GLY A 180 18.39 10.04 5.46
N THR A 181 17.47 9.25 6.03
CA THR A 181 17.80 8.21 7.02
C THR A 181 18.25 6.86 6.45
N MET A 182 18.81 6.84 5.24
CA MET A 182 19.21 5.59 4.55
C MET A 182 20.55 5.81 3.85
N TRP A 183 21.32 4.75 3.62
CA TRP A 183 22.54 4.85 2.83
C TRP A 183 22.25 4.69 1.34
N LEU A 184 22.94 5.51 0.54
CA LEU A 184 23.02 5.37 -0.90
C LEU A 184 24.46 5.60 -1.33
N SER A 185 24.97 4.78 -2.24
CA SER A 185 26.31 4.97 -2.82
C SER A 185 26.45 6.35 -3.46
N GLY A 186 27.69 6.83 -3.65
CA GLY A 186 27.95 8.10 -4.32
C GLY A 186 27.57 8.12 -5.82
N GLY A 187 27.25 6.95 -6.37
CA GLY A 187 27.03 6.75 -7.80
C GLY A 187 28.30 6.93 -8.63
N ILE A 188 28.15 6.78 -9.94
CA ILE A 188 29.18 6.94 -10.95
C ILE A 188 28.95 8.30 -11.62
N GLY A 189 29.86 9.24 -11.43
CA GLY A 189 29.81 10.58 -12.04
C GLY A 189 28.81 11.55 -11.41
N TYR A 190 28.10 11.17 -10.33
CA TYR A 190 27.06 12.00 -9.71
C TYR A 190 27.59 12.81 -8.51
N ALA A 191 27.99 12.12 -7.43
CA ALA A 191 28.61 12.79 -6.30
C ALA A 191 30.00 13.31 -6.71
N HIS A 192 30.51 14.30 -5.96
CA HIS A 192 31.83 14.85 -6.18
C HIS A 192 32.65 14.73 -4.90
N ASN A 193 33.92 14.38 -5.04
CA ASN A 193 34.91 14.39 -3.97
C ASN A 193 35.18 15.82 -3.50
N ALA A 194 35.83 15.98 -2.35
CA ALA A 194 36.17 17.30 -1.80
C ALA A 194 37.06 18.15 -2.73
N ASP A 195 37.83 17.51 -3.61
CA ASP A 195 38.66 18.16 -4.63
C ASP A 195 37.91 18.50 -5.93
N GLY A 196 36.60 18.24 -5.98
CA GLY A 196 35.74 18.52 -7.13
C GLY A 196 35.81 17.46 -8.24
N THR A 197 36.56 16.37 -8.06
CA THR A 197 36.52 15.24 -9.00
C THR A 197 35.24 14.42 -8.82
N PRO A 198 34.61 13.90 -9.88
CA PRO A 198 33.44 13.04 -9.72
C PRO A 198 33.77 11.75 -8.96
N VAL A 199 32.84 11.31 -8.12
CA VAL A 199 32.89 9.99 -7.48
C VAL A 199 32.63 8.93 -8.54
N GLU A 200 33.48 7.91 -8.58
CA GLU A 200 33.39 6.79 -9.51
C GLU A 200 33.19 5.49 -8.73
N ASP A 201 32.07 5.37 -8.01
CA ASP A 201 31.78 4.16 -7.22
C ASP A 201 31.27 3.01 -8.10
N ARG A 202 32.21 2.45 -8.87
CA ARG A 202 31.95 1.38 -9.83
C ARG A 202 31.85 0.00 -9.20
N ASN A 203 32.23 -0.15 -7.94
CA ASN A 203 32.22 -1.44 -7.24
C ASN A 203 31.84 -1.25 -5.76
N PRO A 204 30.57 -0.98 -5.46
CA PRO A 204 30.15 -0.57 -4.13
C PRO A 204 30.32 -1.66 -3.09
N PHE A 205 30.84 -1.30 -1.91
CA PHE A 205 31.00 -2.22 -0.79
C PHE A 205 30.87 -1.49 0.56
N LEU A 206 30.52 -2.26 1.59
CA LEU A 206 30.48 -1.84 2.99
C LEU A 206 31.26 -2.84 3.85
N VAL A 207 32.05 -2.36 4.79
CA VAL A 207 32.77 -3.16 5.78
C VAL A 207 32.34 -2.70 7.17
N PHE A 208 31.79 -3.64 7.93
CA PHE A 208 31.36 -3.43 9.30
C PHE A 208 32.35 -4.08 10.26
N ASP A 209 32.76 -3.34 11.28
CA ASP A 209 33.43 -3.87 12.46
C ASP A 209 32.38 -4.17 13.52
N LEU A 210 32.29 -5.43 13.96
CA LEU A 210 31.33 -5.84 15.00
C LEU A 210 31.73 -5.40 16.41
N GLY A 211 32.90 -4.78 16.59
CA GLY A 211 33.38 -4.27 17.88
C GLY A 211 33.94 -5.35 18.81
N LYS A 212 33.53 -6.61 18.61
CA LYS A 212 34.04 -7.84 19.25
C LYS A 212 33.77 -9.06 18.34
N PRO A 213 34.43 -10.21 18.57
CA PRO A 213 34.07 -11.44 17.88
C PRO A 213 32.62 -11.84 18.20
N VAL A 214 31.85 -12.17 17.17
CA VAL A 214 30.46 -12.61 17.26
C VAL A 214 30.29 -13.93 16.53
N ASP A 215 29.64 -14.89 17.17
CA ASP A 215 29.13 -16.09 16.50
C ASP A 215 27.86 -15.72 15.74
N LEU A 216 28.02 -15.25 14.51
CA LEU A 216 26.90 -14.83 13.67
C LEU A 216 26.07 -16.02 13.22
N SER A 217 24.76 -15.87 13.31
CA SER A 217 23.76 -16.76 12.71
C SER A 217 23.02 -16.12 11.54
N GLY A 218 23.04 -14.78 11.42
CA GLY A 218 22.37 -14.11 10.31
C GLY A 218 22.56 -12.60 10.27
N LEU A 219 22.00 -12.00 9.24
CA LEU A 219 21.85 -10.55 9.05
C LEU A 219 20.37 -10.23 8.89
N ARG A 220 19.91 -9.10 9.42
CA ARG A 220 18.64 -8.49 9.03
C ARG A 220 18.94 -7.28 8.18
N ILE A 221 18.41 -7.25 6.96
CA ILE A 221 18.67 -6.17 6.01
C ILE A 221 17.36 -5.51 5.64
N TRP A 222 17.26 -4.21 5.87
CA TRP A 222 16.21 -3.37 5.30
C TRP A 222 16.76 -2.82 3.99
N ASN A 223 16.13 -3.19 2.89
CA ASN A 223 16.54 -2.70 1.58
C ASN A 223 16.14 -1.22 1.40
N TYR A 224 16.78 -0.54 0.46
CA TYR A 224 16.48 0.86 0.15
C TYR A 224 15.02 1.04 -0.29
N CYS A 225 14.27 1.93 0.37
CA CYS A 225 12.81 1.99 0.24
C CYS A 225 12.22 3.37 -0.01
N GLU A 226 13.03 4.36 -0.38
CA GLU A 226 12.51 5.66 -0.77
C GLU A 226 11.52 5.56 -1.94
N GLY A 227 10.32 6.08 -1.73
CA GLY A 227 9.19 5.89 -2.63
C GLY A 227 8.08 6.94 -2.52
N HIS A 228 8.18 7.93 -1.63
CA HIS A 228 7.09 8.89 -1.37
C HIS A 228 6.80 9.84 -2.54
N VAL A 229 7.84 10.43 -3.15
CA VAL A 229 7.72 11.38 -4.28
C VAL A 229 7.93 10.69 -5.62
N SER A 230 8.87 9.77 -5.67
CA SER A 230 9.22 8.93 -6.82
C SER A 230 9.65 7.57 -6.30
N ASP A 231 9.28 6.50 -7.00
CA ASP A 231 9.72 5.15 -6.66
C ASP A 231 11.22 4.98 -6.94
N LEU A 232 12.05 5.15 -5.91
CA LEU A 232 13.49 4.98 -5.95
C LEU A 232 13.93 3.61 -5.42
N THR A 233 12.98 2.70 -5.15
CA THR A 233 13.29 1.35 -4.64
C THR A 233 14.06 0.51 -5.66
N SER A 234 14.13 0.94 -6.93
CA SER A 234 15.01 0.37 -7.96
C SER A 234 16.50 0.53 -7.63
N ARG A 235 16.87 1.49 -6.76
CA ARG A 235 18.24 1.65 -6.23
C ARG A 235 18.56 0.66 -5.11
N GLY A 236 17.63 -0.17 -4.67
CA GLY A 236 17.90 -1.21 -3.68
C GLY A 236 18.88 -2.26 -4.19
N VAL A 237 19.53 -2.98 -3.27
CA VAL A 237 20.37 -4.13 -3.61
C VAL A 237 19.49 -5.29 -4.11
N LYS A 238 19.92 -6.00 -5.15
CA LYS A 238 19.26 -7.22 -5.65
C LYS A 238 20.08 -8.45 -5.33
N GLU A 239 21.37 -8.45 -5.64
CA GLU A 239 22.29 -9.53 -5.27
C GLU A 239 23.40 -8.95 -4.38
N LEU A 240 23.61 -9.60 -3.23
CA LEU A 240 24.56 -9.19 -2.21
C LEU A 240 25.51 -10.34 -1.89
N ARG A 241 26.81 -10.16 -2.11
CA ARG A 241 27.81 -11.11 -1.63
C ARG A 241 28.22 -10.74 -0.22
N VAL A 242 28.20 -11.73 0.67
CA VAL A 242 28.61 -11.57 2.06
C VAL A 242 29.92 -12.30 2.28
N ARG A 243 30.92 -11.61 2.84
CA ARG A 243 32.15 -12.24 3.34
C ARG A 243 32.37 -11.85 4.79
N VAL A 244 33.12 -12.68 5.51
CA VAL A 244 33.43 -12.43 6.92
C VAL A 244 34.93 -12.56 7.18
N ILE A 245 35.44 -11.81 8.15
CA ILE A 245 36.82 -11.93 8.63
C ILE A 245 36.76 -12.30 10.11
N PRO A 246 37.20 -13.51 10.49
CA PRO A 246 37.31 -13.90 11.89
C PRO A 246 38.34 -13.08 12.66
N GLU A 247 38.23 -13.06 13.99
CA GLU A 247 39.25 -12.41 14.83
C GLU A 247 40.66 -12.96 14.56
N GLY A 248 41.66 -12.08 14.56
CA GLY A 248 43.07 -12.43 14.34
C GLY A 248 43.44 -12.76 12.89
N LYS A 249 42.50 -12.67 11.95
CA LYS A 249 42.73 -12.83 10.52
C LYS A 249 42.94 -11.50 9.81
N ARG A 250 43.72 -11.50 8.73
CA ARG A 250 43.89 -10.31 7.87
C ARG A 250 42.70 -10.18 6.93
N SER A 251 42.48 -8.98 6.39
CA SER A 251 41.39 -8.73 5.44
C SER A 251 41.43 -9.62 4.19
N THR A 252 42.64 -10.01 3.76
CA THR A 252 42.86 -10.95 2.65
C THR A 252 42.39 -12.37 2.93
N ASP A 253 42.19 -12.71 4.21
CA ASP A 253 41.80 -14.05 4.66
C ASP A 253 40.29 -14.13 4.91
N SER A 254 39.50 -13.29 4.24
CA SER A 254 38.03 -13.30 4.33
C SER A 254 37.46 -14.62 3.84
N VAL A 255 36.43 -15.12 4.53
CA VAL A 255 35.66 -16.31 4.14
C VAL A 255 34.41 -15.86 3.40
N ASP A 256 34.24 -16.32 2.16
CA ASP A 256 33.02 -16.10 1.36
C ASP A 256 31.85 -16.91 1.95
N LYS A 257 30.72 -16.25 2.17
CA LYS A 257 29.47 -16.84 2.68
C LYS A 257 28.40 -16.99 1.61
N GLY A 258 28.70 -16.58 0.38
CA GLY A 258 27.81 -16.73 -0.77
C GLY A 258 27.17 -15.42 -1.19
N VAL A 259 26.34 -15.53 -2.22
CA VAL A 259 25.53 -14.44 -2.78
C VAL A 259 24.08 -14.69 -2.38
N PHE A 260 23.46 -13.66 -1.81
CA PHE A 260 22.08 -13.65 -1.38
C PHE A 260 21.26 -12.76 -2.32
N THR A 261 20.06 -13.18 -2.66
CA THR A 261 19.12 -12.35 -3.43
C THR A 261 18.17 -11.67 -2.47
N LEU A 262 18.05 -10.35 -2.57
CA LEU A 262 17.14 -9.54 -1.77
C LEU A 262 15.93 -9.12 -2.59
N ALA A 263 14.77 -9.09 -1.95
CA ALA A 263 13.56 -8.55 -2.56
C ALA A 263 13.65 -7.02 -2.71
N ARG A 264 13.03 -6.48 -3.75
CA ARG A 264 12.82 -5.04 -3.91
C ARG A 264 11.86 -4.56 -2.82
N ALA A 265 12.14 -3.43 -2.19
CA ALA A 265 11.22 -2.86 -1.21
C ALA A 265 9.86 -2.51 -1.86
N GLN A 266 8.77 -2.92 -1.23
CA GLN A 266 7.39 -2.57 -1.61
C GLN A 266 6.76 -1.75 -0.47
N GLY A 267 6.80 -0.42 -0.58
CA GLY A 267 6.38 0.44 0.52
C GLY A 267 7.42 0.48 1.67
N PRO A 268 7.01 0.69 2.93
CA PRO A 268 7.93 0.72 4.06
C PRO A 268 8.78 -0.56 4.11
N ALA A 269 10.11 -0.43 4.13
CA ALA A 269 10.98 -1.60 4.16
C ALA A 269 10.80 -2.37 5.46
N ARG A 270 10.73 -3.69 5.32
CA ARG A 270 10.82 -4.67 6.41
C ARG A 270 12.16 -5.38 6.31
N PRO A 271 12.69 -5.95 7.41
CA PRO A 271 13.93 -6.69 7.33
C PRO A 271 13.74 -8.00 6.58
N GLU A 272 14.62 -8.28 5.63
CA GLU A 272 14.87 -9.63 5.14
C GLU A 272 15.96 -10.28 5.99
N THR A 273 15.75 -11.53 6.41
CA THR A 273 16.73 -12.25 7.23
C THR A 273 17.58 -13.16 6.35
N LEU A 274 18.88 -12.88 6.30
CA LEU A 274 19.87 -13.73 5.65
C LEU A 274 20.47 -14.68 6.67
N GLU A 275 20.15 -15.97 6.56
CA GLU A 275 20.73 -17.02 7.41
C GLU A 275 22.18 -17.29 7.03
N LEU A 276 23.12 -17.11 7.97
CA LEU A 276 24.54 -17.41 7.75
C LEU A 276 25.26 -17.81 9.04
N LYS A 277 25.89 -18.98 9.03
CA LYS A 277 26.71 -19.45 10.15
C LYS A 277 28.15 -19.01 9.99
N ALA A 278 28.61 -18.12 10.87
CA ALA A 278 29.97 -17.59 10.84
C ALA A 278 30.51 -17.37 12.26
N PRO A 279 31.16 -18.39 12.86
CA PRO A 279 31.69 -18.29 14.22
C PRO A 279 32.88 -17.32 14.30
N ALA A 280 33.07 -16.72 15.47
CA ALA A 280 34.18 -15.82 15.80
C ALA A 280 34.40 -14.69 14.78
N THR A 281 33.33 -14.17 14.16
CA THR A 281 33.40 -13.12 13.14
C THR A 281 33.73 -11.77 13.79
N ARG A 282 34.74 -11.07 13.28
CA ARG A 282 35.08 -9.71 13.70
C ARG A 282 34.59 -8.65 12.70
N PHE A 283 34.80 -8.88 11.41
CA PHE A 283 34.33 -7.98 10.35
C PHE A 283 33.38 -8.68 9.40
N VAL A 284 32.41 -7.93 8.88
CA VAL A 284 31.53 -8.37 7.80
C VAL A 284 31.69 -7.45 6.61
N ILE A 285 31.83 -8.02 5.43
CA ILE A 285 31.95 -7.32 4.15
C ILE A 285 30.69 -7.60 3.35
N LEU A 286 29.99 -6.55 2.97
CA LEU A 286 28.87 -6.58 2.04
C LEU A 286 29.37 -6.02 0.70
N GLU A 287 29.44 -6.87 -0.32
CA GLU A 287 29.79 -6.48 -1.69
C GLU A 287 28.52 -6.47 -2.53
N MET A 288 28.18 -5.34 -3.13
CA MET A 288 26.99 -5.24 -3.96
C MET A 288 27.28 -5.90 -5.30
N VAL A 289 26.52 -6.94 -5.67
CA VAL A 289 26.68 -7.68 -6.93
C VAL A 289 25.77 -7.11 -8.01
N SER A 290 24.53 -6.78 -7.65
CA SER A 290 23.59 -6.08 -8.53
C SER A 290 22.55 -5.25 -7.77
N ASN A 291 21.92 -4.30 -8.44
CA ASN A 291 20.80 -3.52 -7.90
C ASN A 291 19.46 -3.91 -8.58
N GLN A 292 18.35 -3.41 -8.03
CA GLN A 292 16.99 -3.68 -8.54
C GLN A 292 16.69 -3.00 -9.89
N ASN A 293 17.58 -2.12 -10.37
CA ASN A 293 17.51 -1.46 -11.68
C ASN A 293 18.31 -2.19 -12.78
N GLY A 294 18.83 -3.39 -12.49
CA GLY A 294 19.56 -4.22 -13.45
C GLY A 294 21.04 -3.87 -13.64
N VAL A 295 21.62 -3.06 -12.76
CA VAL A 295 23.06 -2.78 -12.75
C VAL A 295 23.79 -3.95 -12.13
N HIS A 296 24.88 -4.41 -12.76
CA HIS A 296 25.81 -5.40 -12.22
C HIS A 296 27.17 -4.76 -11.94
N TYR A 297 27.73 -5.05 -10.77
CA TYR A 297 29.00 -4.50 -10.31
C TYR A 297 30.13 -5.55 -10.39
N PRO A 298 31.37 -5.16 -10.72
CA PRO A 298 31.80 -3.81 -11.05
C PRO A 298 31.30 -3.32 -12.42
N VAL A 299 30.85 -2.06 -12.49
CA VAL A 299 30.30 -1.48 -13.72
C VAL A 299 31.40 -1.15 -14.72
N LYS A 300 31.24 -1.64 -15.96
CA LYS A 300 32.05 -1.24 -17.12
C LYS A 300 31.25 -0.24 -17.98
N GLY A 301 31.76 0.98 -18.15
CA GLY A 301 31.09 2.02 -18.94
C GLY A 301 29.99 2.74 -18.16
N ASP A 302 28.93 3.14 -18.86
CA ASP A 302 27.81 3.88 -18.26
C ASP A 302 26.84 2.92 -17.55
N ALA A 303 26.20 3.40 -16.48
CA ALA A 303 25.15 2.67 -15.77
C ALA A 303 23.85 3.48 -15.76
N PRO A 304 22.68 2.82 -15.86
CA PRO A 304 21.40 3.50 -15.64
C PRO A 304 21.36 4.10 -14.23
N ASP A 305 20.77 5.29 -14.13
CA ASP A 305 20.64 6.04 -12.87
C ASP A 305 21.97 6.14 -12.09
N ASN A 306 23.06 6.42 -12.81
CA ASN A 306 24.41 6.57 -12.26
C ASN A 306 24.91 5.35 -11.47
N GLY A 307 24.32 4.17 -11.66
CA GLY A 307 24.73 2.98 -10.92
C GLY A 307 24.50 3.07 -9.41
N PHE A 308 23.54 3.86 -8.95
CA PHE A 308 23.21 3.97 -7.54
C PHE A 308 22.81 2.62 -6.93
N VAL A 309 23.28 2.37 -5.70
CA VAL A 309 22.82 1.24 -4.88
C VAL A 309 22.78 1.65 -3.41
N GLY A 310 21.76 1.21 -2.69
CA GLY A 310 21.54 1.61 -1.29
C GLY A 310 20.93 0.52 -0.43
N LEU A 311 20.95 0.77 0.88
CA LEU A 311 20.29 -0.02 1.93
C LEU A 311 19.74 0.96 2.97
N ALA A 312 18.65 0.57 3.65
CA ALA A 312 18.07 1.38 4.70
C ALA A 312 18.69 1.06 6.08
N GLU A 313 18.90 -0.22 6.41
CA GLU A 313 19.46 -0.64 7.70
C GLU A 313 20.10 -2.04 7.57
N VAL A 314 21.12 -2.32 8.39
CA VAL A 314 21.68 -3.65 8.56
C VAL A 314 21.86 -3.96 10.05
N GLN A 315 21.27 -5.05 10.53
CA GLN A 315 21.53 -5.60 11.85
C GLN A 315 22.23 -6.96 11.74
N PHE A 316 23.14 -7.23 12.68
CA PHE A 316 23.91 -8.46 12.75
C PHE A 316 23.37 -9.31 13.90
N VAL A 317 23.02 -10.57 13.64
CA VAL A 317 22.34 -11.44 14.62
C VAL A 317 23.28 -12.55 15.06
N ASN A 318 23.40 -12.74 16.38
CA ASN A 318 24.20 -13.80 16.97
C ASN A 318 23.42 -15.13 17.06
N ALA A 319 24.12 -16.21 17.41
CA ALA A 319 23.53 -17.54 17.56
C ALA A 319 22.37 -17.66 18.58
N SER A 320 22.21 -16.72 19.52
CA SER A 320 21.05 -16.65 20.44
C SER A 320 19.87 -15.86 19.87
N GLY A 321 20.00 -15.27 18.67
CA GLY A 321 18.96 -14.47 18.03
C GLY A 321 18.96 -12.99 18.43
N GLU A 322 19.96 -12.55 19.18
CA GLU A 322 20.13 -11.17 19.64
C GLU A 322 20.93 -10.34 18.63
N VAL A 323 20.60 -9.05 18.54
CA VAL A 323 21.33 -8.09 17.69
C VAL A 323 22.66 -7.74 18.33
N ALA A 324 23.75 -7.83 17.57
CA ALA A 324 25.08 -7.45 18.00
C ALA A 324 25.15 -5.94 18.28
N THR A 325 25.72 -5.59 19.44
CA THR A 325 25.89 -4.21 19.90
C THR A 325 27.33 -3.73 19.69
N GLY A 326 27.52 -2.42 19.52
CA GLY A 326 28.86 -1.84 19.34
C GLY A 326 29.42 -2.05 17.92
N VAL A 327 28.53 -2.34 16.97
CA VAL A 327 28.87 -2.41 15.54
C VAL A 327 29.14 -0.99 15.03
N SER A 328 30.16 -0.84 14.21
CA SER A 328 30.50 0.41 13.53
C SER A 328 30.86 0.16 12.07
N LEU A 329 30.73 1.18 11.24
CA LEU A 329 31.25 1.14 9.88
C LEU A 329 32.77 1.32 9.90
N ASP A 330 33.51 0.32 9.40
CA ASP A 330 34.98 0.38 9.26
C ASP A 330 35.36 1.12 7.98
N ARG A 331 34.82 0.66 6.85
CA ARG A 331 35.13 1.18 5.51
C ARG A 331 33.94 1.05 4.58
N MET A 332 33.93 1.89 3.55
CA MET A 332 32.96 1.82 2.46
C MET A 332 33.61 2.29 1.16
N SER A 333 32.98 2.00 0.03
CA SER A 333 33.39 2.51 -1.27
C SER A 333 33.02 3.98 -1.48
N GLY A 334 31.86 4.41 -0.97
CA GLY A 334 31.35 5.76 -1.11
C GLY A 334 29.92 5.92 -0.60
N GLU A 335 29.46 7.17 -0.56
CA GLU A 335 28.11 7.54 -0.10
C GLU A 335 27.66 8.87 -0.72
N LEU A 336 26.36 9.15 -0.70
CA LEU A 336 25.78 10.40 -1.19
C LEU A 336 25.54 11.40 -0.05
N ALA A 337 26.64 11.90 0.52
CA ALA A 337 26.61 12.82 1.66
C ALA A 337 25.84 14.13 1.41
N SER A 338 25.80 14.63 0.17
CA SER A 338 25.07 15.85 -0.20
C SER A 338 23.56 15.79 0.07
N HIS A 339 23.00 14.57 0.16
CA HIS A 339 21.59 14.32 0.45
C HIS A 339 21.38 13.64 1.80
N GLN A 340 22.39 13.70 2.68
CA GLN A 340 22.43 13.03 3.98
C GLN A 340 22.33 11.49 3.89
N ARG A 341 22.55 10.89 2.71
CA ARG A 341 22.45 9.44 2.52
C ARG A 341 23.74 8.74 2.92
N THR A 342 24.03 8.76 4.22
CA THR A 342 25.29 8.28 4.78
C THR A 342 25.21 6.87 5.34
N ALA A 343 26.34 6.16 5.34
CA ALA A 343 26.40 4.77 5.82
C ALA A 343 26.23 4.63 7.35
N ASN A 344 26.34 5.73 8.10
CA ASN A 344 26.04 5.74 9.54
C ASN A 344 24.57 5.39 9.84
N HIS A 345 23.67 5.76 8.93
CA HIS A 345 22.24 5.46 9.07
C HIS A 345 21.90 3.98 8.97
N LEU A 346 22.85 3.14 8.54
CA LEU A 346 22.65 1.69 8.47
C LEU A 346 22.63 1.01 9.84
N LEU A 347 23.09 1.68 10.90
CA LEU A 347 23.34 1.10 12.22
C LEU A 347 22.69 1.86 13.38
N ASP A 348 22.19 3.07 13.14
CA ASP A 348 21.77 4.00 14.20
C ASP A 348 20.25 3.99 14.44
N GLY A 349 19.49 3.27 13.61
CA GLY A 349 18.03 3.21 13.66
C GLY A 349 17.31 4.51 13.30
N SER A 350 18.00 5.46 12.66
CA SER A 350 17.49 6.81 12.33
C SER A 350 16.21 6.83 11.50
N GLY A 351 15.89 5.76 10.77
CA GLY A 351 14.62 5.61 10.04
C GLY A 351 13.72 4.48 10.55
N LEU A 352 14.09 3.78 11.62
CA LEU A 352 13.29 2.69 12.17
C LEU A 352 12.09 3.24 12.94
N THR A 353 10.91 3.00 12.40
CA THR A 353 9.62 3.26 13.04
C THR A 353 8.95 1.94 13.40
N THR A 354 7.93 1.98 14.25
CA THR A 354 7.11 0.80 14.49
C THR A 354 5.87 0.84 13.63
N GLU A 355 5.54 -0.28 12.99
CA GLU A 355 4.27 -0.38 12.28
C GLU A 355 3.11 -0.43 13.26
N ARG A 356 2.15 0.48 13.09
CA ARG A 356 0.88 0.47 13.83
C ARG A 356 -0.24 0.09 12.88
N PRO A 357 -0.95 -1.04 13.10
CA PRO A 357 -1.99 -1.49 12.18
C PRO A 357 -3.15 -0.50 12.18
N GLY A 358 -3.46 0.10 11.02
CA GLY A 358 -4.71 0.83 10.83
C GLY A 358 -5.78 -0.08 10.21
N TRP A 359 -6.84 0.53 9.68
CA TRP A 359 -7.99 -0.19 9.12
C TRP A 359 -7.57 -1.13 7.99
N LYS A 360 -6.60 -0.73 7.17
CA LYS A 360 -6.09 -1.53 6.04
C LYS A 360 -5.60 -2.90 6.52
N GLU A 361 -4.66 -2.91 7.46
CA GLU A 361 -4.04 -4.13 7.99
C GLU A 361 -5.04 -4.97 8.80
N GLN A 362 -6.12 -4.37 9.27
CA GLN A 362 -7.18 -5.02 10.05
C GLN A 362 -8.35 -5.53 9.19
N GLY A 363 -8.19 -5.54 7.86
CA GLY A 363 -9.15 -6.15 6.93
C GLY A 363 -10.17 -5.18 6.33
N LEU A 364 -9.92 -3.88 6.40
CA LEU A 364 -10.74 -2.83 5.77
C LEU A 364 -9.95 -2.00 4.74
N PRO A 365 -9.24 -2.62 3.77
CA PRO A 365 -8.34 -1.91 2.85
C PRO A 365 -9.03 -0.90 1.93
N PHE A 366 -10.29 -1.14 1.54
CA PHE A 366 -11.07 -0.23 0.68
C PHE A 366 -12.05 0.66 1.46
N TYR A 367 -12.11 0.54 2.79
CA TYR A 367 -13.06 1.29 3.60
C TYR A 367 -12.63 2.75 3.76
N ALA A 368 -13.52 3.68 3.39
CA ALA A 368 -13.33 5.12 3.52
C ALA A 368 -14.30 5.78 4.51
N GLY A 369 -15.19 5.00 5.10
CA GLY A 369 -16.29 5.50 5.91
C GLY A 369 -15.85 6.06 7.26
N THR A 370 -16.75 5.95 8.23
CA THR A 370 -16.47 6.33 9.63
C THR A 370 -16.18 5.09 10.45
N VAL A 371 -15.17 5.17 11.31
CA VAL A 371 -14.96 4.24 12.45
C VAL A 371 -15.08 5.03 13.74
N ALA A 372 -15.92 4.54 14.66
CA ALA A 372 -16.13 5.14 15.97
C ALA A 372 -15.30 4.41 17.04
N TYR A 373 -14.47 5.15 17.76
CA TYR A 373 -13.73 4.69 18.92
C TYR A 373 -14.39 5.26 20.17
N GLN A 374 -14.78 4.41 21.11
CA GLN A 374 -15.47 4.83 22.34
C GLN A 374 -14.60 4.53 23.56
N GLN A 375 -14.52 5.49 24.48
CA GLN A 375 -13.89 5.31 25.77
C GLN A 375 -14.65 6.07 26.86
N ASP A 376 -14.62 5.50 28.05
CA ASP A 376 -15.30 5.95 29.24
C ASP A 376 -14.29 6.59 30.21
N PHE A 377 -14.56 7.81 30.66
CA PHE A 377 -13.69 8.59 31.55
C PHE A 377 -14.44 8.96 32.82
N LYS A 378 -13.80 8.76 33.97
CA LYS A 378 -14.30 9.24 35.25
C LYS A 378 -13.61 10.56 35.59
N VAL A 379 -14.39 11.62 35.71
CA VAL A 379 -13.92 12.98 36.04
C VAL A 379 -14.36 13.29 37.46
N GLU A 380 -13.43 13.59 38.35
CA GLU A 380 -13.75 13.91 39.75
C GLU A 380 -14.24 15.36 39.89
N ASP A 381 -13.50 16.29 39.28
CA ASP A 381 -13.81 17.71 39.25
C ASP A 381 -13.94 18.18 37.80
N ALA A 382 -15.14 18.60 37.42
CA ALA A 382 -15.44 19.11 36.08
C ALA A 382 -15.24 20.64 35.97
N THR A 383 -14.43 21.24 36.86
CA THR A 383 -14.04 22.65 36.75
C THR A 383 -12.81 22.80 35.86
N GLY A 384 -12.75 23.91 35.13
CA GLY A 384 -11.64 24.20 34.23
C GLY A 384 -11.77 23.56 32.84
N PRO A 385 -10.82 23.86 31.94
CA PRO A 385 -10.86 23.45 30.55
C PRO A 385 -10.55 21.96 30.36
N PHE A 386 -11.32 21.29 29.51
CA PHE A 386 -11.12 19.90 29.11
C PHE A 386 -10.90 19.76 27.62
N PHE A 387 -9.92 18.93 27.23
CA PHE A 387 -9.61 18.64 25.84
C PHE A 387 -9.56 17.14 25.58
N VAL A 388 -10.18 16.70 24.47
CA VAL A 388 -9.90 15.38 23.89
C VAL A 388 -8.75 15.52 22.92
N ARG A 389 -7.64 14.82 23.16
CA ARG A 389 -6.42 14.83 22.32
C ARG A 389 -6.21 13.50 21.61
N LEU A 390 -5.76 13.54 20.36
CA LEU A 390 -5.42 12.37 19.54
C LEU A 390 -3.89 12.27 19.38
N PRO A 391 -3.20 11.40 20.15
CA PRO A 391 -1.73 11.32 20.11
C PRO A 391 -1.19 10.82 18.77
N ALA A 392 -1.84 9.82 18.19
CA ALA A 392 -1.45 9.23 16.92
C ALA A 392 -2.69 8.75 16.16
N TRP A 393 -3.02 9.41 15.05
CA TRP A 393 -4.17 9.10 14.23
C TRP A 393 -3.92 9.49 12.77
N LEU A 394 -4.69 8.89 11.86
CA LEU A 394 -4.73 9.28 10.45
C LEU A 394 -6.16 9.17 9.92
N GLY A 395 -6.66 10.26 9.34
CA GLY A 395 -7.97 10.37 8.72
C GLY A 395 -8.12 11.73 8.05
N SER A 396 -9.25 11.99 7.41
CA SER A 396 -9.60 13.30 6.86
C SER A 396 -10.13 14.26 7.94
N VAL A 397 -10.89 13.72 8.89
CA VAL A 397 -11.45 14.43 10.03
C VAL A 397 -11.74 13.45 11.16
N ALA A 398 -11.58 13.90 12.41
CA ALA A 398 -12.12 13.21 13.58
C ALA A 398 -13.24 14.05 14.20
N ARG A 399 -14.43 13.46 14.39
CA ARG A 399 -15.54 14.12 15.10
C ARG A 399 -15.54 13.63 16.54
N VAL A 400 -15.63 14.55 17.49
CA VAL A 400 -15.64 14.21 18.93
C VAL A 400 -17.05 14.38 19.45
N LYS A 401 -17.59 13.34 20.08
CA LYS A 401 -18.86 13.38 20.80
C LYS A 401 -18.61 13.08 22.28
N VAL A 402 -19.28 13.82 23.16
CA VAL A 402 -19.24 13.60 24.60
C VAL A 402 -20.69 13.43 25.09
N ASN A 403 -20.94 12.35 25.83
CA ASN A 403 -22.25 12.03 26.39
C ASN A 403 -23.37 12.05 25.32
N GLY A 404 -23.06 11.53 24.12
CA GLY A 404 -23.97 11.46 22.97
C GLY A 404 -24.13 12.77 22.17
N ARG A 405 -23.49 13.87 22.57
CA ARG A 405 -23.58 15.18 21.89
C ARG A 405 -22.29 15.48 21.14
N LEU A 406 -22.38 16.09 19.95
CA LEU A 406 -21.20 16.52 19.18
C LEU A 406 -20.51 17.69 19.92
N ALA A 407 -19.24 17.51 20.26
CA ALA A 407 -18.39 18.55 20.85
C ALA A 407 -17.73 19.41 19.77
N GLY A 408 -17.15 18.75 18.76
CA GLY A 408 -16.40 19.45 17.73
C GLY A 408 -15.76 18.50 16.72
N ARG A 409 -14.85 19.06 15.92
CA ARG A 409 -14.13 18.36 14.85
C ARG A 409 -12.65 18.71 14.92
N ILE A 410 -11.80 17.71 14.81
CA ILE A 410 -10.34 17.85 14.72
C ILE A 410 -9.97 17.70 13.24
N ILE A 411 -9.48 18.79 12.63
CA ILE A 411 -9.12 18.87 11.20
C ILE A 411 -7.68 19.35 10.97
N SER A 412 -7.04 19.91 12.00
CA SER A 412 -5.67 20.43 11.92
C SER A 412 -4.99 20.39 13.31
N PRO A 413 -3.65 20.46 13.37
CA PRO A 413 -2.93 20.64 14.61
C PRO A 413 -3.30 21.96 15.33
N PRO A 414 -3.21 22.03 16.68
CA PRO A 414 -2.96 20.90 17.58
C PRO A 414 -4.13 19.89 17.52
N TRP A 415 -3.82 18.59 17.54
CA TRP A 415 -4.80 17.50 17.35
C TRP A 415 -5.69 17.29 18.58
N GLN A 416 -6.45 18.32 18.94
CA GLN A 416 -7.31 18.35 20.12
C GLN A 416 -8.65 19.04 19.85
N CYS A 417 -9.66 18.68 20.64
CA CYS A 417 -10.97 19.31 20.65
C CYS A 417 -11.30 19.78 22.06
N ASP A 418 -11.69 21.04 22.21
CA ASP A 418 -12.28 21.53 23.46
C ASP A 418 -13.62 20.81 23.70
N VAL A 419 -13.77 20.24 24.89
CA VAL A 419 -14.97 19.52 25.33
C VAL A 419 -15.51 20.04 26.67
N THR A 420 -15.01 21.18 27.13
CA THR A 420 -15.27 21.74 28.47
C THR A 420 -16.76 21.78 28.82
N ASP A 421 -17.58 22.32 27.93
CA ASP A 421 -19.02 22.50 28.17
C ASP A 421 -19.84 21.19 28.23
N GLN A 422 -19.23 20.05 27.87
CA GLN A 422 -19.91 18.76 27.76
C GLN A 422 -19.48 17.73 28.81
N ILE A 423 -18.40 18.01 29.53
CA ILE A 423 -17.90 17.17 30.61
C ILE A 423 -18.73 17.41 31.88
N VAL A 424 -19.05 16.32 32.58
CA VAL A 424 -19.73 16.34 33.88
C VAL A 424 -18.89 15.64 34.94
N ALA A 425 -19.10 15.97 36.21
CA ALA A 425 -18.52 15.19 37.30
C ALA A 425 -19.11 13.77 37.28
N GLY A 426 -18.25 12.77 37.50
CA GLY A 426 -18.58 11.35 37.37
C GLY A 426 -18.22 10.79 35.99
N GLN A 427 -19.11 9.94 35.47
CA GLN A 427 -18.85 9.16 34.25
C GLN A 427 -19.14 9.99 32.99
N ASN A 428 -18.20 9.97 32.04
CA ASN A 428 -18.35 10.58 30.73
C ASN A 428 -18.02 9.56 29.64
N THR A 429 -18.92 9.39 28.67
CA THR A 429 -18.66 8.57 27.49
C THR A 429 -18.21 9.47 26.35
N VAL A 430 -17.00 9.27 25.86
CA VAL A 430 -16.42 10.01 24.73
C VAL A 430 -16.33 9.08 23.53
N VAL A 431 -16.77 9.58 22.37
CA VAL A 431 -16.66 8.88 21.08
C VAL A 431 -15.86 9.74 20.11
N VAL A 432 -14.79 9.18 19.55
CA VAL A 432 -14.01 9.76 18.46
C VAL A 432 -14.34 9.03 17.18
N GLU A 433 -15.00 9.71 16.25
CA GLU A 433 -15.35 9.20 14.92
C GLU A 433 -14.30 9.63 13.90
N VAL A 434 -13.37 8.74 13.56
CA VAL A 434 -12.37 8.98 12.50
C VAL A 434 -13.00 8.67 11.14
N VAL A 435 -12.82 9.57 10.19
CA VAL A 435 -13.35 9.46 8.82
C VAL A 435 -12.20 9.30 7.84
N GLY A 436 -12.28 8.31 6.94
CA GLY A 436 -11.31 8.09 5.87
C GLY A 436 -11.46 9.07 4.71
N THR A 437 -10.94 8.69 3.54
CA THR A 437 -11.22 9.39 2.27
C THR A 437 -11.56 8.40 1.17
N LEU A 438 -12.23 8.90 0.12
CA LEU A 438 -12.57 8.10 -1.05
C LEU A 438 -11.34 7.52 -1.78
N LYS A 439 -10.09 7.89 -1.44
CA LYS A 439 -8.88 7.24 -1.97
C LYS A 439 -8.91 5.72 -1.80
N ASN A 440 -9.35 5.21 -0.64
CA ASN A 440 -9.43 3.76 -0.44
C ASN A 440 -10.61 3.14 -1.18
N THR A 441 -11.73 3.83 -1.30
CA THR A 441 -12.95 3.32 -1.93
C THR A 441 -12.90 3.38 -3.45
N LEU A 442 -12.58 4.55 -4.00
CA LEU A 442 -12.62 4.85 -5.44
C LEU A 442 -11.25 4.86 -6.10
N GLY A 443 -10.14 4.85 -5.34
CA GLY A 443 -8.79 4.85 -5.91
C GLY A 443 -8.25 6.24 -6.23
N PRO A 444 -7.26 6.36 -7.15
CA PRO A 444 -6.62 5.28 -7.92
C PRO A 444 -5.88 4.29 -7.02
N HIS A 445 -5.94 2.98 -7.32
CA HIS A 445 -5.32 1.93 -6.51
C HIS A 445 -4.02 1.37 -7.10
N HIS A 446 -3.73 1.65 -8.36
CA HIS A 446 -2.59 1.08 -9.08
C HIS A 446 -1.56 2.13 -9.46
N GLY A 447 -0.30 1.70 -9.62
CA GLY A 447 0.78 2.59 -10.06
C GLY A 447 1.32 3.54 -8.99
N ASN A 448 1.08 3.24 -7.71
CA ASN A 448 1.56 4.03 -6.56
C ASN A 448 1.31 5.55 -6.69
N PRO A 449 0.05 5.97 -6.88
CA PRO A 449 -0.29 7.36 -7.09
C PRO A 449 0.00 8.20 -5.84
N GLY A 450 0.50 9.41 -6.05
CA GLY A 450 0.70 10.39 -4.97
C GLY A 450 -0.61 10.69 -4.23
N LEU A 451 -0.57 10.68 -2.90
CA LEU A 451 -1.75 10.97 -2.07
C LEU A 451 -2.24 12.40 -2.30
N GLY A 452 -3.57 12.58 -2.28
CA GLY A 452 -4.20 13.89 -2.51
C GLY A 452 -4.37 14.26 -3.98
N SER A 453 -4.06 13.36 -4.91
CA SER A 453 -4.28 13.55 -6.35
C SER A 453 -5.08 12.40 -6.97
N ALA A 454 -6.01 12.74 -7.86
CA ALA A 454 -6.76 11.79 -8.66
C ALA A 454 -7.14 12.45 -9.99
N TRP A 455 -6.69 11.87 -11.10
CA TRP A 455 -6.95 12.36 -12.46
C TRP A 455 -7.43 11.20 -13.33
N PRO A 456 -8.23 11.44 -14.38
CA PRO A 456 -8.74 10.36 -15.24
C PRO A 456 -7.65 9.43 -15.78
N GLY A 457 -6.49 9.98 -16.16
CA GLY A 457 -5.34 9.20 -16.65
C GLY A 457 -4.79 8.17 -15.65
N MET A 458 -5.01 8.36 -14.34
CA MET A 458 -4.55 7.44 -13.29
C MET A 458 -5.38 6.16 -13.20
N PHE A 459 -6.53 6.10 -13.90
CA PHE A 459 -7.42 4.94 -13.97
C PHE A 459 -7.33 4.20 -15.30
N GLN A 460 -6.38 4.56 -16.16
CA GLN A 460 -6.24 3.95 -17.50
C GLN A 460 -5.33 2.73 -17.52
N HIS A 461 -4.59 2.50 -16.43
CA HIS A 461 -3.58 1.46 -16.35
C HIS A 461 -3.69 0.71 -15.02
N GLY A 462 -3.75 -0.62 -15.11
CA GLY A 462 -3.60 -1.54 -13.99
C GLY A 462 -2.52 -2.57 -14.29
N PRO A 463 -1.96 -3.26 -13.27
CA PRO A 463 -1.08 -4.40 -13.47
C PRO A 463 -1.62 -5.43 -14.47
N ASN A 464 -0.76 -5.93 -15.34
CA ASN A 464 -1.08 -6.94 -16.34
C ASN A 464 0.08 -7.96 -16.42
N PRO A 465 -0.13 -9.26 -16.14
CA PRO A 465 -1.42 -9.87 -15.76
C PRO A 465 -1.94 -9.35 -14.42
N GLY A 466 -3.25 -9.45 -14.18
CA GLY A 466 -3.86 -9.09 -12.91
C GLY A 466 -5.04 -9.99 -12.56
N PRO A 467 -5.74 -9.73 -11.43
CA PRO A 467 -5.41 -8.71 -10.44
C PRO A 467 -4.07 -8.98 -9.74
N PRO A 468 -3.32 -7.94 -9.30
CA PRO A 468 -2.10 -8.13 -8.54
C PRO A 468 -2.40 -8.70 -7.14
N PRO A 469 -1.39 -9.13 -6.37
CA PRO A 469 -1.56 -9.46 -4.97
C PRO A 469 -2.25 -8.35 -4.18
N GLY A 470 -3.15 -8.69 -3.26
CA GLY A 470 -3.96 -7.70 -2.54
C GLY A 470 -3.13 -6.67 -1.76
N ASN A 471 -1.95 -7.05 -1.28
CA ASN A 471 -1.03 -6.15 -0.59
C ASN A 471 -0.32 -5.15 -1.50
N GLU A 472 -0.39 -5.30 -2.83
CA GLU A 472 0.18 -4.38 -3.82
C GLU A 472 -0.77 -3.22 -4.21
N TYR A 473 -2.03 -3.26 -3.77
CA TYR A 473 -2.95 -2.15 -3.96
C TYR A 473 -2.53 -0.92 -3.12
N SER A 474 -2.51 0.25 -3.75
CA SER A 474 -2.24 1.54 -3.09
C SER A 474 -3.44 1.95 -2.24
N GLN A 475 -3.33 1.74 -0.93
CA GLN A 475 -4.32 2.10 0.07
C GLN A 475 -3.67 2.81 1.25
N VAL A 476 -4.45 3.67 1.92
CA VAL A 476 -4.04 4.39 3.12
C VAL A 476 -4.49 3.63 4.36
N SER A 477 -3.57 3.46 5.31
CA SER A 477 -3.88 2.86 6.61
C SER A 477 -4.47 3.93 7.55
N TYR A 478 -5.77 4.21 7.41
CA TYR A 478 -6.49 5.13 8.30
C TYR A 478 -6.72 4.53 9.68
N GLY A 479 -6.95 5.37 10.69
CA GLY A 479 -7.41 4.95 12.00
C GLY A 479 -6.81 5.72 13.16
N LEU A 480 -7.06 5.20 14.35
CA LEU A 480 -6.45 5.65 15.60
C LEU A 480 -5.39 4.63 16.01
N PHE A 481 -4.16 5.09 16.22
CA PHE A 481 -2.99 4.23 16.47
C PHE A 481 -2.52 4.24 17.93
N GLU A 482 -3.10 5.13 18.74
CA GLU A 482 -2.95 5.19 20.20
C GLU A 482 -4.30 5.59 20.79
N PRO A 483 -4.66 5.11 22.00
CA PRO A 483 -5.86 5.59 22.68
C PRO A 483 -5.89 7.12 22.75
N PHE A 484 -7.05 7.70 22.47
CA PHE A 484 -7.23 9.13 22.70
C PHE A 484 -7.32 9.41 24.21
N VAL A 485 -6.97 10.63 24.59
CA VAL A 485 -6.92 11.03 26.00
C VAL A 485 -7.85 12.19 26.27
N LEU A 486 -8.43 12.23 27.47
CA LEU A 486 -9.13 13.37 28.02
C LEU A 486 -8.18 14.07 29.00
N GLU A 487 -7.83 15.32 28.72
CA GLU A 487 -6.91 16.13 29.52
C GLU A 487 -7.66 17.31 30.15
N GLN A 488 -7.38 17.56 31.43
CA GLN A 488 -7.79 18.76 32.16
C GLN A 488 -6.58 19.69 32.23
N HIS A 489 -6.72 20.96 31.83
CA HIS A 489 -5.63 21.94 31.80
C HIS A 489 -5.71 22.94 32.95
#